data_AF-A0A9Q8ZV54-F1
#
_entry.id   AF-A0A9Q8ZV54-F1
#
_cell.length_a   1.000
_cell.length_b   1.000
_cell.length_c   1.000
_cell.angle_alpha   90.00
_cell.angle_beta   90.00
_cell.angle_gamma   90.00
#
_symmetry.space_group_name_H-M   'P 1'
#
loop_
_entity.id
_entity.type
_entity.pdbx_description
1 polymer ?
#
loop_
_entity_poly.entity_id
_entity_poly.type
_entity_poly.pdbx_seq_one_letter_code
_entity_poly.pdbx_strand_id
1 'polypeptide(L)'
;MRIFRPILSGAAWNDRLLAGVGAAFGILLTGLITSLLAGGWPVPQLMAPIGASAVLVFAVPASPLAQPWAVIGGNGLSAAFALLVTVVTYQPIIAAPVAVGGAIVLMSLLRCLHPPGGAVALSVVLLHMAGTPTDWHFALSPVAVNSVLLVIAGVLFHRISRHSYPHRPATAVPSPAFLTEDVDAALAEMHDTFDIAREDLDALLAAAARQAAIRRGRSGRSSPPR
;
A
#
# COMPACT_ATOMS: atom_id res chain seq x y z
N MET A 1 20.00 18.90 -18.30
CA MET A 1 20.04 17.87 -17.24
C MET A 1 18.63 17.65 -16.74
N ARG A 2 18.07 16.42 -16.78
CA ARG A 2 16.77 16.14 -16.16
C ARG A 2 17.00 16.00 -14.65
N ILE A 3 16.67 17.05 -13.90
CA ILE A 3 16.86 17.15 -12.44
C ILE A 3 16.03 16.10 -11.68
N PHE A 4 14.98 15.56 -12.31
CA PHE A 4 14.10 14.55 -11.72
C PHE A 4 14.08 13.25 -12.56
N ARG A 5 14.48 12.15 -11.93
CA ARG A 5 14.24 10.78 -12.42
C ARG A 5 13.44 10.05 -11.33
N PRO A 6 12.14 9.78 -11.54
CA PRO A 6 11.34 9.08 -10.54
C PRO A 6 11.88 7.66 -10.30
N ILE A 7 11.81 7.21 -9.04
CA ILE A 7 12.19 5.85 -8.63
C ILE A 7 11.16 4.82 -9.17
N LEU A 8 9.88 5.19 -9.16
CA LEU A 8 8.79 4.32 -9.62
C LEU A 8 8.67 4.35 -11.14
N SER A 9 8.61 3.17 -11.75
CA SER A 9 8.42 3.01 -13.19
C SER A 9 7.08 3.60 -13.63
N GLY A 10 7.08 4.28 -14.78
CA GLY A 10 5.87 4.90 -15.34
C GLY A 10 5.40 6.20 -14.67
N ALA A 11 6.06 6.66 -13.62
CA ALA A 11 5.68 7.89 -12.93
C ALA A 11 6.07 9.16 -13.72
N ALA A 12 5.12 10.05 -14.03
CA ALA A 12 5.42 11.41 -14.47
C ALA A 12 5.43 12.40 -13.28
N TRP A 13 6.12 13.53 -13.45
CA TRP A 13 6.13 14.61 -12.44
C TRP A 13 4.71 15.14 -12.15
N ASN A 14 3.88 15.26 -13.17
CA ASN A 14 2.50 15.73 -13.04
C ASN A 14 1.66 14.77 -12.18
N ASP A 15 1.86 13.46 -12.33
CA ASP A 15 1.14 12.46 -11.53
C ASP A 15 1.54 12.55 -10.06
N ARG A 16 2.80 12.92 -9.77
CA ARG A 16 3.30 13.11 -8.39
C ARG A 16 2.72 14.35 -7.74
N LEU A 17 2.63 15.46 -8.47
CA LEU A 17 1.95 16.67 -7.99
C LEU A 17 0.47 16.39 -7.73
N LEU A 18 -0.19 15.71 -8.67
CA LEU A 18 -1.60 15.36 -8.54
C LEU A 18 -1.82 14.42 -7.34
N ALA A 19 -0.97 13.40 -7.17
CA ALA A 19 -0.99 12.52 -6.00
C ALA A 19 -0.78 13.28 -4.68
N GLY A 20 0.12 14.27 -4.65
CA GLY A 20 0.32 15.13 -3.47
C GLY A 20 -0.93 15.94 -3.11
N VAL A 21 -1.60 16.52 -4.11
CA VAL A 21 -2.88 17.22 -3.91
C VAL A 21 -3.96 16.25 -3.42
N GLY A 22 -4.04 15.06 -4.02
CA GLY A 22 -4.96 14.00 -3.60
C GLY A 22 -4.75 13.58 -2.15
N ALA A 23 -3.49 13.37 -1.74
CA ALA A 23 -3.13 13.02 -0.37
C ALA A 23 -3.48 14.14 0.62
N ALA A 24 -3.17 15.41 0.29
CA ALA A 24 -3.52 16.55 1.13
C ALA A 24 -5.03 16.66 1.33
N PHE A 25 -5.81 16.51 0.24
CA PHE A 25 -7.27 16.53 0.30
C PHE A 25 -7.83 15.34 1.10
N GLY A 26 -7.30 14.14 0.87
CA GLY A 26 -7.73 12.92 1.57
C GLY A 26 -7.47 13.01 3.08
N ILE A 27 -6.28 13.48 3.48
CA ILE A 27 -5.93 13.69 4.89
C ILE A 27 -6.82 14.78 5.51
N LEU A 28 -7.01 15.90 4.83
CA LEU A 28 -7.86 17.00 5.31
C LEU A 28 -9.30 16.51 5.54
N LEU A 29 -9.89 15.83 4.55
CA LEU A 29 -11.25 15.32 4.65
C LEU A 29 -11.39 14.30 5.78
N THR A 30 -10.41 13.40 5.89
CA THR A 30 -10.38 12.39 6.95
C THR A 30 -10.31 13.04 8.34
N GLY A 31 -9.45 14.04 8.52
CA GLY A 31 -9.33 14.80 9.77
C GLY A 31 -10.57 15.62 10.12
N LEU A 32 -11.20 16.26 9.13
CA LEU A 32 -12.44 17.01 9.35
C LEU A 32 -13.58 16.08 9.77
N ILE A 33 -13.76 14.95 9.11
CA ILE A 33 -14.84 14.01 9.45
C ILE A 33 -14.60 13.40 10.82
N THR A 34 -13.37 12.97 11.15
CA THR A 34 -13.10 12.37 12.46
C THR A 34 -13.18 13.36 13.61
N SER A 35 -12.75 14.61 13.40
CA SER A 35 -12.91 15.67 14.40
C SER A 35 -14.39 16.02 14.64
N LEU A 36 -15.22 16.05 13.60
CA LEU A 36 -16.67 16.23 13.73
C LEU A 36 -17.33 15.08 14.50
N LEU A 37 -16.97 13.83 14.19
CA LEU A 37 -17.52 12.65 14.86
C LEU A 37 -17.16 12.59 16.35
N ALA A 38 -16.02 13.18 16.73
CA ALA A 38 -15.55 13.18 18.12
C ALA A 38 -15.84 14.47 18.89
N GLY A 39 -16.49 15.45 18.27
CA GLY A 39 -16.85 16.72 18.93
C GLY A 39 -15.66 17.64 19.25
N GLY A 40 -14.53 17.52 18.53
CA GLY A 40 -13.35 18.36 18.72
C GLY A 40 -12.13 17.86 17.95
N TRP A 41 -10.99 18.55 18.07
CA TRP A 41 -9.71 18.12 17.49
C TRP A 41 -8.77 17.53 18.56
N PRO A 42 -9.02 16.31 19.08
CA PRO A 42 -8.06 15.66 19.95
C PRO A 42 -6.82 15.23 19.15
N VAL A 43 -5.66 15.57 19.69
CA VAL A 43 -4.33 15.43 19.09
C VAL A 43 -3.98 14.01 18.57
N PRO A 44 -4.55 12.87 19.03
CA PRO A 44 -4.17 11.56 18.48
C PRO A 44 -5.02 11.09 17.29
N GLN A 45 -6.03 11.82 16.83
CA GLN A 45 -6.98 11.27 15.86
C GLN A 45 -6.42 11.07 14.47
N LEU A 46 -5.54 11.95 14.00
CA LEU A 46 -4.82 11.78 12.75
C LEU A 46 -3.45 11.18 13.07
N MET A 47 -3.44 9.91 13.45
CA MET A 47 -2.20 9.22 13.77
C MET A 47 -1.24 9.30 12.58
N ALA A 48 0.03 9.59 12.83
CA ALA A 48 1.06 9.73 11.80
C ALA A 48 1.08 8.60 10.73
N PRO A 49 0.80 7.32 11.07
CA PRO A 49 0.70 6.25 10.08
C PRO A 49 -0.33 6.49 8.96
N ILE A 50 -1.40 7.26 9.19
CA ILE A 50 -2.40 7.60 8.16
C ILE A 50 -1.76 8.45 7.04
N GLY A 51 -0.78 9.29 7.38
CA GLY A 51 0.01 10.02 6.39
C GLY A 51 0.81 9.08 5.49
N ALA A 52 1.41 8.04 6.05
CA ALA A 52 2.12 7.02 5.28
C ALA A 52 1.16 6.16 4.43
N SER A 53 -0.03 5.84 4.94
CA SER A 53 -1.10 5.23 4.15
C SER A 53 -1.49 6.10 2.96
N ALA A 54 -1.58 7.43 3.13
CA ALA A 54 -1.91 8.35 2.06
C ALA A 54 -0.85 8.34 0.95
N VAL A 55 0.44 8.26 1.30
CA VAL A 55 1.52 8.13 0.30
C VAL A 55 1.28 6.90 -0.59
N LEU A 56 0.98 5.74 -0.02
CA LEU A 56 0.71 4.52 -0.79
C LEU A 56 -0.54 4.65 -1.64
N VAL A 57 -1.67 5.04 -1.03
CA VAL A 57 -2.99 5.13 -1.69
C VAL A 57 -2.96 6.10 -2.87
N PHE A 58 -2.35 7.27 -2.72
CA PHE A 58 -2.40 8.31 -3.75
C PHE A 58 -1.22 8.25 -4.73
N ALA A 59 -0.03 7.88 -4.28
CA ALA A 59 1.17 7.93 -5.12
C ALA A 59 1.50 6.58 -5.77
N VAL A 60 0.99 5.46 -5.24
CA VAL A 60 1.28 4.11 -5.76
C VAL A 60 0.00 3.25 -5.80
N PRO A 61 -1.09 3.71 -6.46
CA PRO A 61 -2.41 3.06 -6.37
C PRO A 61 -2.47 1.62 -6.91
N ALA A 62 -1.52 1.22 -7.75
CA ALA A 62 -1.42 -0.15 -8.26
C ALA A 62 -0.76 -1.13 -7.28
N SER A 63 -0.06 -0.63 -6.25
CA SER A 63 0.62 -1.48 -5.26
C SER A 63 -0.40 -2.37 -4.54
N PRO A 64 -0.12 -3.70 -4.38
CA PRO A 64 -0.91 -4.57 -3.52
C PRO A 64 -1.02 -4.06 -2.09
N LEU A 65 0.03 -3.38 -1.59
CA LEU A 65 0.11 -2.84 -0.25
C LEU A 65 -0.75 -1.57 -0.06
N ALA A 66 -1.17 -0.94 -1.15
CA ALA A 66 -2.05 0.23 -1.17
C ALA A 66 -3.54 -0.13 -1.31
N GLN A 67 -3.88 -1.39 -1.57
CA GLN A 67 -5.26 -1.80 -1.84
C GLN A 67 -6.16 -1.70 -0.60
N PRO A 68 -7.50 -1.56 -0.77
CA PRO A 68 -8.43 -1.35 0.35
C PRO A 68 -8.27 -2.33 1.52
N TRP A 69 -8.12 -3.63 1.23
CA TRP A 69 -7.97 -4.64 2.27
C TRP A 69 -6.65 -4.51 3.03
N ALA A 70 -5.55 -4.20 2.32
CA ALA A 70 -4.27 -3.92 2.96
C ALA A 70 -4.39 -2.71 3.89
N VAL A 71 -4.97 -1.60 3.42
CA VAL A 71 -5.09 -0.37 4.23
C VAL A 71 -5.99 -0.58 5.45
N ILE A 72 -7.22 -1.07 5.25
CA ILE A 72 -8.22 -1.20 6.32
C ILE A 72 -7.86 -2.35 7.27
N GLY A 73 -7.60 -3.54 6.71
CA GLY A 73 -7.25 -4.73 7.48
C GLY A 73 -5.91 -4.56 8.16
N GLY A 74 -4.89 -4.08 7.43
CA GLY A 74 -3.54 -3.91 7.96
C GLY A 74 -3.47 -2.94 9.13
N ASN A 75 -4.09 -1.76 9.03
CA ASN A 75 -4.12 -0.81 10.13
C ASN A 75 -4.99 -1.31 11.30
N GLY A 76 -6.19 -1.84 11.03
CA GLY A 76 -7.11 -2.30 12.06
C GLY A 76 -6.59 -3.50 12.87
N LEU A 77 -6.06 -4.52 12.19
CA LEU A 77 -5.50 -5.71 12.82
C LEU A 77 -4.22 -5.40 13.60
N SER A 78 -3.39 -4.48 13.09
CA SER A 78 -2.20 -4.02 13.80
C SER A 78 -2.55 -3.31 15.10
N ALA A 79 -3.57 -2.43 15.09
CA ALA A 79 -4.06 -1.77 16.29
C ALA A 79 -4.63 -2.79 17.30
N ALA A 80 -5.46 -3.73 16.85
CA ALA A 80 -6.03 -4.78 17.69
C ALA A 80 -4.95 -5.65 18.34
N PHE A 81 -3.97 -6.08 17.56
CA PHE A 81 -2.88 -6.92 18.07
C PHE A 81 -2.02 -6.16 19.08
N ALA A 82 -1.69 -4.89 18.81
CA ALA A 82 -0.97 -4.06 19.75
C ALA A 82 -1.69 -3.90 21.09
N LEU A 83 -3.01 -3.71 21.08
CA LEU A 83 -3.80 -3.68 22.32
C LEU A 83 -3.70 -4.99 23.11
N LEU A 84 -3.78 -6.15 22.44
CA LEU A 84 -3.60 -7.44 23.12
C LEU A 84 -2.23 -7.54 23.79
N VAL A 85 -1.18 -7.04 23.12
CA VAL A 85 0.18 -7.02 23.70
C VAL A 85 0.26 -6.13 24.94
N THR A 86 -0.40 -4.97 24.94
CA THR A 86 -0.41 -4.07 26.12
C THR A 86 -1.10 -4.67 27.35
N VAL A 87 -2.02 -5.62 27.17
CA VAL A 87 -2.64 -6.36 28.28
C VAL A 87 -1.66 -7.35 28.91
N VAL A 88 -0.74 -7.91 28.12
CA VAL A 88 0.22 -8.93 28.58
C VAL A 88 1.43 -8.31 29.27
N THR A 89 1.90 -7.15 28.80
CA THR A 89 3.07 -6.48 29.38
C THR A 89 2.98 -4.97 29.34
N TYR A 90 3.38 -4.34 30.44
CA TYR A 90 3.47 -2.89 30.60
C TYR A 90 4.87 -2.33 30.34
N GLN A 91 5.83 -3.15 29.87
CA GLN A 91 7.18 -2.70 29.56
C GLN A 91 7.30 -2.30 28.09
N PRO A 92 7.47 -1.00 27.74
CA PRO A 92 7.47 -0.54 26.35
C PRO A 92 8.54 -1.20 25.48
N ILE A 93 9.71 -1.48 26.07
CA ILE A 93 10.86 -2.09 25.37
C ILE A 93 10.57 -3.53 24.90
N ILE A 94 9.59 -4.21 25.52
CA ILE A 94 9.14 -5.54 25.13
C ILE A 94 7.85 -5.44 24.30
N ALA A 95 6.89 -4.63 24.75
CA ALA A 95 5.60 -4.49 24.10
C ALA A 95 5.71 -4.00 22.64
N ALA A 96 6.54 -2.98 22.40
CA ALA A 96 6.69 -2.38 21.08
C ALA A 96 7.21 -3.37 20.01
N PRO A 97 8.36 -4.05 20.19
CA PRO A 97 8.84 -5.00 19.19
C PRO A 97 7.92 -6.21 19.01
N VAL A 98 7.28 -6.70 20.09
CA VAL A 98 6.32 -7.81 20.00
C VAL A 98 5.09 -7.40 19.21
N ALA A 99 4.55 -6.21 19.46
CA ALA A 99 3.39 -5.69 18.74
C ALA A 99 3.69 -5.49 17.25
N VAL A 100 4.83 -4.87 16.91
CA VAL A 100 5.22 -4.64 15.50
C VAL A 100 5.49 -5.97 14.79
N GLY A 101 6.30 -6.84 15.36
CA GLY A 101 6.65 -8.13 14.75
C GLY A 101 5.41 -9.03 14.58
N GLY A 102 4.57 -9.12 15.61
CA GLY A 102 3.34 -9.89 15.54
C GLY A 102 2.31 -9.30 14.57
N ALA A 103 2.21 -7.97 14.47
CA ALA A 103 1.38 -7.32 13.45
C ALA A 103 1.84 -7.64 12.03
N ILE A 104 3.15 -7.65 11.77
CA ILE A 104 3.69 -8.04 10.45
C ILE A 104 3.28 -9.48 10.11
N VAL A 105 3.45 -10.42 11.04
CA VAL A 105 3.04 -11.82 10.85
C VAL A 105 1.54 -11.92 10.60
N LEU A 106 0.72 -11.28 11.44
CA LEU A 106 -0.73 -11.30 11.34
C LEU A 106 -1.22 -10.74 9.99
N MET A 107 -0.69 -9.60 9.57
CA MET A 107 -1.03 -9.01 8.28
C MET A 107 -0.61 -9.89 7.10
N SER A 108 0.53 -10.56 7.21
CA SER A 108 1.03 -11.48 6.17
C SER A 108 0.11 -12.70 6.03
N LEU A 109 -0.29 -13.30 7.15
CA LEU A 109 -1.21 -14.44 7.19
C LEU A 109 -2.59 -14.08 6.61
N LEU A 110 -3.08 -12.87 6.89
CA LEU A 110 -4.39 -12.41 6.43
C LEU A 110 -4.34 -11.67 5.08
N ARG A 111 -3.17 -11.66 4.41
CA ARG A 111 -2.93 -11.05 3.09
C ARG A 111 -3.33 -9.57 3.04
N CYS A 112 -3.12 -8.85 4.14
CA CYS A 112 -3.39 -7.43 4.28
C CYS A 112 -2.13 -6.65 4.72
N LEU A 113 -0.96 -7.08 4.26
CA LEU A 113 0.30 -6.41 4.57
C LEU A 113 0.25 -4.95 4.13
N HIS A 114 0.33 -4.06 5.12
CA HIS A 114 0.33 -2.62 4.91
C HIS A 114 1.39 -2.02 5.84
N PRO A 115 2.54 -1.56 5.31
CA PRO A 115 3.65 -1.08 6.14
C PRO A 115 3.26 -0.03 7.19
N PRO A 116 2.34 0.93 6.91
CA PRO A 116 1.83 1.83 7.95
C PRO A 116 1.18 1.13 9.15
N GLY A 117 0.64 -0.09 8.98
CA GLY A 117 0.10 -0.90 10.07
C GLY A 117 1.15 -1.23 11.14
N GLY A 118 2.41 -1.47 10.77
CA GLY A 118 3.50 -1.63 11.74
C GLY A 118 3.70 -0.37 12.59
N ALA A 119 3.60 0.81 11.97
CA ALA A 119 3.66 2.08 12.69
C ALA A 119 2.41 2.33 13.55
N VAL A 120 1.23 1.85 13.14
CA VAL A 120 0.02 1.83 13.97
C VAL A 120 0.25 0.99 15.22
N ALA A 121 0.75 -0.24 15.09
CA ALA A 121 1.02 -1.12 16.23
C ALA A 121 1.97 -0.47 17.24
N LEU A 122 3.08 0.12 16.75
CA LEU A 122 4.02 0.85 17.59
C LEU A 122 3.35 2.04 18.29
N SER A 123 2.59 2.83 17.55
CA SER A 123 1.94 4.04 18.09
C SER A 123 0.92 3.70 19.18
N VAL A 124 0.14 2.63 19.02
CA VAL A 124 -0.84 2.17 20.02
C VAL A 124 -0.12 1.80 21.33
N VAL A 125 0.97 1.03 21.26
CA VAL A 125 1.77 0.69 22.45
C VAL A 125 2.29 1.94 23.14
N LEU A 126 2.88 2.88 22.39
CA LEU A 126 3.46 4.08 22.98
C LEU A 126 2.40 5.00 23.62
N LEU A 127 1.24 5.16 22.98
CA LEU A 127 0.14 5.96 23.53
C LEU A 127 -0.43 5.33 24.80
N HIS A 128 -0.64 4.01 24.81
CA HIS A 128 -1.09 3.28 25.99
C HIS A 128 -0.15 3.50 27.18
N MET A 129 1.15 3.34 26.95
CA MET A 129 2.16 3.46 28.00
C MET A 129 2.39 4.91 28.46
N ALA A 130 2.06 5.89 27.61
CA ALA A 130 2.04 7.31 27.97
C ALA A 130 0.80 7.71 28.78
N GLY A 131 -0.07 6.76 29.15
CA GLY A 131 -1.28 7.01 29.92
C GLY A 131 -2.42 7.60 29.11
N THR A 132 -2.34 7.57 27.77
CA THR A 132 -3.48 7.91 26.91
C THR A 132 -4.51 6.79 27.02
N PRO A 133 -5.81 7.08 27.20
CA PRO A 133 -6.85 6.06 27.15
C PRO A 133 -6.83 5.40 25.77
N THR A 134 -6.31 4.18 25.68
CA THR A 134 -6.31 3.36 24.45
C THR A 134 -7.20 2.14 24.62
N ASP A 135 -8.43 2.36 25.05
CA ASP A 135 -9.46 1.35 25.07
C ASP A 135 -9.81 0.92 23.64
N TRP A 136 -10.44 -0.26 23.49
CA TRP A 136 -10.74 -0.85 22.18
C TRP A 136 -11.46 0.11 21.23
N HIS A 137 -12.35 0.95 21.76
CA HIS A 137 -13.01 1.99 20.98
C HIS A 137 -12.03 3.08 20.54
N PHE A 138 -11.11 3.52 21.39
CA PHE A 138 -10.12 4.53 21.04
C PHE A 138 -9.05 4.02 20.07
N ALA A 139 -8.62 2.77 20.13
CA ALA A 139 -7.61 2.27 19.20
C ALA A 139 -8.23 1.86 17.85
N LEU A 140 -9.39 1.21 17.86
CA LEU A 140 -10.02 0.72 16.63
C LEU A 140 -10.82 1.81 15.91
N SER A 141 -11.60 2.63 16.61
CA SER A 141 -12.51 3.56 15.93
C SER A 141 -11.77 4.62 15.10
N PRO A 142 -10.77 5.39 15.58
CA PRO A 142 -10.11 6.37 14.74
C PRO A 142 -9.25 5.70 13.67
N VAL A 143 -8.53 4.62 13.98
CA VAL A 143 -7.67 3.94 13.00
C VAL A 143 -8.50 3.34 11.86
N ALA A 144 -9.58 2.62 12.18
CA ALA A 144 -10.44 2.02 11.18
C ALA A 144 -11.22 3.08 10.41
N VAL A 145 -11.81 4.07 11.09
CA VAL A 145 -12.54 5.17 10.44
C VAL A 145 -11.62 5.95 9.51
N ASN A 146 -10.43 6.35 9.97
CA ASN A 146 -9.47 7.03 9.11
C ASN A 146 -9.07 6.19 7.91
N SER A 147 -8.82 4.89 8.11
CA SER A 147 -8.43 3.99 7.02
C SER A 147 -9.55 3.86 5.98
N VAL A 148 -10.81 3.74 6.42
CA VAL A 148 -11.99 3.69 5.54
C VAL A 148 -12.16 5.01 4.79
N LEU A 149 -12.10 6.14 5.50
CA LEU A 149 -12.25 7.47 4.90
C LEU A 149 -11.15 7.75 3.87
N LEU A 150 -9.91 7.37 4.17
CA LEU A 150 -8.79 7.52 3.26
C LEU A 150 -8.93 6.65 2.01
N VAL A 151 -9.39 5.40 2.17
CA VAL A 151 -9.70 4.52 1.03
C VAL A 151 -10.81 5.11 0.17
N ILE A 152 -11.90 5.61 0.78
CA ILE A 152 -13.00 6.27 0.05
C ILE A 152 -12.47 7.47 -0.72
N ALA A 153 -11.67 8.33 -0.08
CA ALA A 153 -11.04 9.48 -0.73
C ALA A 153 -10.14 9.04 -1.89
N GLY A 154 -9.35 7.98 -1.72
CA GLY A 154 -8.53 7.38 -2.77
C GLY A 154 -9.36 6.89 -3.96
N VAL A 155 -10.47 6.18 -3.72
CA VAL A 155 -11.39 5.71 -4.76
C VAL A 155 -11.97 6.89 -5.54
N LEU A 156 -12.44 7.94 -4.85
CA LEU A 156 -13.01 9.12 -5.49
C LEU A 156 -11.96 9.87 -6.32
N PHE A 157 -10.78 10.08 -5.76
CA PHE A 157 -9.69 10.79 -6.42
C PHE A 157 -9.22 10.06 -7.68
N HIS A 158 -8.99 8.75 -7.59
CA HIS A 158 -8.48 7.97 -8.72
C HIS A 158 -9.50 7.76 -9.83
N ARG A 159 -10.80 7.73 -9.50
CA ARG A 159 -11.87 7.81 -10.51
C ARG A 159 -11.78 9.10 -11.33
N ILE A 160 -11.46 10.23 -10.71
CA ILE A 160 -11.34 11.53 -11.39
C ILE A 160 -10.02 11.60 -12.17
N SER A 161 -8.93 11.11 -11.61
CA SER A 161 -7.60 11.12 -12.25
C SER A 161 -7.38 10.00 -13.27
N ARG A 162 -8.42 9.17 -13.52
CA ARG A 162 -8.43 8.03 -14.45
C ARG A 162 -7.42 6.91 -14.13
N HIS A 163 -6.98 6.82 -12.88
CA HIS A 163 -6.18 5.70 -12.40
C HIS A 163 -7.10 4.56 -11.94
N SER A 164 -6.62 3.32 -12.02
CA SER A 164 -7.34 2.14 -11.54
C SER A 164 -7.15 2.02 -10.03
N TYR A 165 -8.14 2.44 -9.24
CA TYR A 165 -8.18 2.22 -7.79
C TYR A 165 -9.62 1.97 -7.30
N PRO A 166 -9.93 0.83 -6.64
CA PRO A 166 -9.03 -0.29 -6.38
C PRO A 166 -8.49 -0.89 -7.68
N HIS A 167 -7.22 -1.25 -7.66
CA HIS A 167 -6.52 -1.70 -8.87
C HIS A 167 -7.07 -3.06 -9.30
N ARG A 168 -7.27 -3.19 -10.61
CA ARG A 168 -7.68 -4.44 -11.24
C ARG A 168 -6.53 -4.86 -12.16
N PRO A 169 -5.84 -5.97 -11.87
CA PRO A 169 -4.72 -6.38 -12.68
C PRO A 169 -5.17 -6.67 -14.11
N ALA A 170 -4.30 -6.35 -15.07
CA ALA A 170 -4.57 -6.65 -16.47
C ALA A 170 -4.51 -8.16 -16.69
N THR A 171 -5.43 -8.71 -17.50
CA THR A 171 -5.36 -10.12 -17.87
C THR A 171 -4.12 -10.36 -18.73
N ALA A 172 -3.18 -11.15 -18.21
CA ALA A 172 -2.01 -11.57 -18.95
C ALA A 172 -2.44 -12.46 -20.14
N VAL A 173 -1.95 -12.14 -21.34
CA VAL A 173 -2.13 -13.00 -22.51
C VAL A 173 -0.93 -13.95 -22.57
N PRO A 174 -1.12 -15.28 -22.59
CA PRO A 174 -0.02 -16.24 -22.63
C PRO A 174 0.94 -15.92 -23.78
N SER A 175 2.24 -15.93 -23.49
CA SER A 175 3.30 -15.76 -24.47
C SER A 175 4.16 -17.02 -24.49
N PRO A 176 4.52 -17.56 -25.67
CA PRO A 176 5.33 -18.77 -25.77
C PRO A 176 6.80 -18.59 -25.36
N ALA A 177 7.19 -17.40 -24.86
CA ALA A 177 8.57 -17.10 -24.51
C ALA A 177 9.02 -17.74 -23.18
N PHE A 178 8.14 -17.78 -22.17
CA PHE A 178 8.37 -18.36 -20.83
C PHE A 178 7.03 -18.79 -20.24
N LEU A 179 7.01 -19.84 -19.42
CA LEU A 179 5.83 -20.32 -18.70
C LEU A 179 5.66 -19.57 -17.37
N THR A 180 4.43 -19.52 -16.86
CA THR A 180 4.11 -18.90 -15.57
C THR A 180 4.90 -19.52 -14.41
N GLU A 181 5.15 -20.84 -14.49
CA GLU A 181 5.98 -21.58 -13.54
C GLU A 181 7.47 -21.17 -13.56
N ASP A 182 8.00 -20.75 -14.71
CA ASP A 182 9.37 -20.24 -14.82
C ASP A 182 9.53 -18.93 -14.03
N VAL A 183 8.49 -18.08 -14.03
CA VAL A 183 8.45 -16.82 -13.28
C VAL A 183 8.39 -17.11 -11.78
N ASP A 184 7.58 -18.08 -11.36
CA ASP A 184 7.47 -18.48 -9.96
C ASP A 184 8.79 -19.05 -9.43
N ALA A 185 9.46 -19.90 -10.22
CA ALA A 185 10.77 -20.44 -9.87
C ALA A 185 11.83 -19.33 -9.75
N ALA A 186 11.84 -18.37 -10.69
CA ALA A 186 12.76 -17.23 -10.65
C ALA A 186 12.52 -16.34 -9.43
N LEU A 187 11.25 -16.05 -9.09
CA LEU A 187 10.92 -15.28 -7.89
C LEU A 187 11.36 -16.00 -6.61
N ALA A 188 11.22 -17.33 -6.55
CA ALA A 188 11.69 -18.12 -5.43
C ALA A 188 13.23 -18.08 -5.28
N GLU A 189 13.97 -18.04 -6.39
CA GLU A 189 15.44 -17.93 -6.40
C GLU A 189 15.94 -16.54 -6.02
N MET A 190 15.20 -15.47 -6.32
CA MET A 190 15.64 -14.10 -6.06
C MET A 190 15.60 -13.70 -4.58
N HIS A 191 14.88 -14.43 -3.71
CA HIS A 191 14.77 -14.17 -2.26
C HIS A 191 14.32 -12.73 -1.88
N ASP A 192 13.84 -11.94 -2.83
CA ASP A 192 13.42 -10.54 -2.69
C ASP A 192 11.89 -10.41 -2.73
N THR A 193 11.37 -9.33 -2.13
CA THR A 193 9.95 -8.95 -2.23
C THR A 193 9.78 -7.77 -3.17
N PHE A 194 8.94 -7.92 -4.19
CA PHE A 194 8.64 -6.87 -5.16
C PHE A 194 7.28 -6.21 -4.88
N ASP A 195 7.21 -4.89 -5.00
CA ASP A 195 5.97 -4.11 -4.90
C ASP A 195 5.18 -4.14 -6.22
N ILE A 196 4.86 -5.34 -6.70
CA ILE A 196 4.05 -5.57 -7.90
C ILE A 196 3.14 -6.77 -7.67
N ALA A 197 1.88 -6.68 -8.10
CA ALA A 197 0.98 -7.84 -8.06
C ALA A 197 1.50 -8.92 -9.01
N ARG A 198 1.30 -10.19 -8.65
CA ARG A 198 1.74 -11.32 -9.48
C ARG A 198 1.13 -11.27 -10.88
N GLU A 199 -0.16 -10.94 -10.94
CA GLU A 199 -0.92 -10.84 -12.18
C GLU A 199 -0.43 -9.68 -13.07
N ASP A 200 -0.01 -8.57 -12.47
CA ASP A 200 0.57 -7.44 -13.19
C ASP A 200 1.98 -7.74 -13.70
N LEU A 201 2.78 -8.50 -12.94
CA LEU A 201 4.08 -9.00 -13.39
C LEU A 201 3.93 -9.90 -14.61
N ASP A 202 2.99 -10.84 -14.58
CA ASP A 202 2.70 -11.72 -15.72
C ASP A 202 2.25 -10.90 -16.94
N ALA A 203 1.38 -9.91 -16.74
CA ALA A 203 0.92 -9.04 -17.82
C ALA A 203 2.07 -8.22 -18.43
N LEU A 204 2.99 -7.73 -17.60
CA LEU A 204 4.18 -6.99 -18.02
C LEU A 204 5.12 -7.88 -18.85
N LEU A 205 5.40 -9.09 -18.40
CA LEU A 205 6.25 -10.05 -19.11
C LEU A 205 5.65 -10.47 -20.45
N ALA A 206 4.33 -10.73 -20.48
CA ALA A 206 3.60 -11.01 -21.71
C ALA A 206 3.69 -9.83 -22.71
N ALA A 207 3.53 -8.60 -22.23
CA ALA A 207 3.66 -7.41 -23.06
C ALA A 207 5.08 -7.23 -23.61
N ALA A 208 6.10 -7.46 -22.77
CA ALA A 208 7.51 -7.39 -23.17
C ALA A 208 7.84 -8.44 -24.26
N ALA A 209 7.34 -9.67 -24.11
CA ALA A 209 7.56 -10.73 -25.09
C ALA A 209 6.91 -10.41 -26.46
N ARG A 210 5.70 -9.84 -26.47
CA ARG A 210 5.05 -9.38 -27.71
C ARG A 210 5.88 -8.31 -28.42
N GLN A 211 6.41 -7.33 -27.68
CA GLN A 211 7.27 -6.28 -28.25
C GLN A 211 8.57 -6.85 -28.82
N ALA A 212 9.17 -7.85 -28.16
CA ALA A 212 10.36 -8.54 -28.66
C ALA A 212 10.08 -9.27 -29.99
N ALA A 213 8.94 -9.95 -30.12
CA ALA A 213 8.54 -10.60 -31.36
C ALA A 213 8.35 -9.60 -32.52
N ILE A 214 7.67 -8.47 -32.27
CA ILE A 214 7.49 -7.40 -33.26
C ILE A 214 8.84 -6.86 -33.74
N ARG A 215 9.78 -6.61 -32.81
CA ARG A 215 11.12 -6.12 -33.14
C ARG A 215 11.87 -7.10 -34.04
N ARG A 216 11.88 -8.40 -33.70
CA ARG A 216 12.53 -9.45 -34.51
C ARG A 216 11.93 -9.55 -35.92
N GLY A 217 10.62 -9.45 -36.05
CA GLY A 217 9.94 -9.45 -37.35
C GLY A 217 10.30 -8.26 -38.24
N ARG A 218 10.60 -7.09 -37.66
CA ARG A 218 11.06 -5.90 -38.41
C ARG A 218 12.51 -6.05 -38.88
N SER A 219 13.38 -6.62 -38.06
CA SER A 219 14.78 -6.88 -38.43
C SER A 219 14.96 -7.97 -39.50
N GLY A 220 14.05 -8.94 -39.58
CA GLY A 220 14.08 -9.99 -40.62
C GLY A 220 13.63 -9.53 -42.02
N ARG A 221 12.86 -8.43 -42.11
CA ARG A 221 12.36 -7.88 -43.39
C ARG A 221 13.33 -6.91 -44.09
N SER A 222 14.44 -6.54 -43.45
CA SER A 222 15.43 -5.59 -43.99
C SER A 222 16.63 -6.25 -44.70
N SER A 223 16.65 -7.57 -44.85
CA SER A 223 17.69 -8.28 -45.63
C SER A 223 17.22 -8.42 -47.08
N PRO A 224 17.91 -7.82 -48.08
CA PRO A 224 17.54 -7.98 -49.47
C PRO A 224 17.77 -9.43 -49.94
N PRO A 225 16.94 -9.96 -50.86
CA PRO A 225 17.21 -11.24 -51.49
C PRO A 225 18.53 -11.15 -52.28
N ARG A 226 19.41 -12.13 -52.08
CA ARG A 226 20.61 -12.34 -52.88
C ARG A 226 20.27 -13.02 -54.19
#